data_AF-A0A521U6J0-F1
#
_entry.id   AF-A0A521U6J0-F1
#
_cell.length_a   1.000
_cell.length_b   1.000
_cell.length_c   1.000
_cell.angle_alpha   90.00
_cell.angle_beta   90.00
_cell.angle_gamma   90.00
#
_symmetry.space_group_name_H-M   'P 1'
#
loop_
_entity.id
_entity.type
_entity.pdbx_description
1 polymer ?
#
loop_
_entity_poly.entity_id
_entity_poly.type
_entity_poly.pdbx_seq_one_letter_code
_entity_poly.pdbx_strand_id
1 'polypeptide(L)'
;MSRRAMIAVVCAMAVPASAGAQDAGAVTAGNVWGRYDALLRAVVRGNGVDYAGLRGRLGELRAIHAWLGENGPTRTPAAFASAGARKAYWLNAYNATVLRGVAEAPTSMRNVLTYLPDGGFFRSRRWRLDGREMTLDAVENREVRPVFHDARVHVALNCAARSCPPLRPGAYTAAGVEAQLDAQARSYVNAAGNVEVDPAARTVRVAQIFEWFREDFAGGVAAWLRGYAGAPLRQRLEAACGADAGRCTVAYRPYDWALNEAR
;
A
#
# COMPACT_ATOMS: atom_id res chain seq x y z
N MET A 1 28.50 -59.25 -34.98
CA MET A 1 27.97 -58.54 -33.81
C MET A 1 29.09 -58.38 -32.79
N SER A 2 29.59 -57.15 -32.58
CA SER A 2 30.02 -56.63 -31.27
C SER A 2 30.54 -55.20 -31.49
N ARG A 3 29.78 -54.23 -30.97
CA ARG A 3 30.13 -52.81 -30.92
C ARG A 3 31.01 -52.59 -29.68
N ARG A 4 32.08 -51.81 -29.78
CA ARG A 4 32.67 -51.12 -28.63
C ARG A 4 32.87 -49.64 -28.96
N ALA A 5 32.36 -48.82 -28.05
CA ALA A 5 32.02 -47.42 -28.20
C ALA A 5 33.19 -46.48 -27.89
N MET A 6 33.23 -45.35 -28.58
CA MET A 6 34.08 -44.19 -28.30
C MET A 6 33.75 -43.57 -26.94
N ILE A 7 34.79 -43.28 -26.16
CA ILE A 7 34.73 -42.45 -24.95
C ILE A 7 34.88 -41.00 -25.39
N ALA A 8 33.84 -40.20 -25.21
CA ALA A 8 33.89 -38.75 -25.37
C ALA A 8 34.25 -38.10 -24.03
N VAL A 9 35.39 -37.42 -23.97
CA VAL A 9 35.79 -36.60 -22.82
C VAL A 9 35.05 -35.27 -22.89
N VAL A 10 34.12 -35.05 -21.96
CA VAL A 10 33.44 -33.76 -21.79
C VAL A 10 34.28 -32.89 -20.85
N CYS A 11 34.86 -31.83 -21.41
CA CYS A 11 35.60 -30.82 -20.66
C CYS A 11 34.59 -29.84 -20.04
N ALA A 12 34.37 -29.94 -18.72
CA ALA A 12 33.49 -29.04 -17.99
C ALA A 12 34.20 -27.70 -17.77
N MET A 13 33.85 -26.67 -18.55
CA MET A 13 34.28 -25.30 -18.27
C MET A 13 33.46 -24.74 -17.11
N ALA A 14 34.10 -24.54 -15.96
CA ALA A 14 33.51 -23.85 -14.82
C ALA A 14 33.29 -22.37 -15.17
N VAL A 15 32.04 -21.95 -15.26
CA VAL A 15 31.66 -20.54 -15.33
C VAL A 15 31.89 -19.94 -13.94
N PRO A 16 32.66 -18.85 -13.80
CA PRO A 16 32.84 -18.22 -12.49
C PRO A 16 31.50 -17.62 -12.05
N ALA A 17 31.06 -18.01 -10.86
CA ALA A 17 29.92 -17.40 -10.20
C ALA A 17 30.20 -15.90 -10.01
N SER A 18 29.31 -15.06 -10.53
CA SER A 18 29.36 -13.62 -10.36
C SER A 18 29.32 -13.26 -8.87
N ALA A 19 30.40 -12.64 -8.40
CA ALA A 19 30.46 -11.99 -7.11
C ALA A 19 29.49 -10.81 -7.08
N GLY A 20 28.60 -10.74 -6.09
CA GLY A 20 27.87 -9.52 -5.78
C GLY A 20 26.44 -9.62 -5.26
N ALA A 21 25.95 -10.78 -4.79
CA ALA A 21 24.85 -10.77 -3.83
C ALA A 21 25.47 -10.60 -2.44
N GLN A 22 25.66 -9.35 -2.00
CA GLN A 22 25.91 -9.11 -0.59
C GLN A 22 24.73 -9.71 0.17
N ASP A 23 25.02 -10.70 1.02
CA ASP A 23 24.07 -11.33 1.90
C ASP A 23 23.51 -10.26 2.83
N ALA A 24 22.40 -9.65 2.41
CA ALA A 24 21.69 -8.66 3.19
C ALA A 24 21.08 -9.43 4.36
N GLY A 25 21.85 -9.64 5.43
CA GLY A 25 21.61 -10.64 6.48
C GLY A 25 20.19 -10.72 7.03
N ALA A 26 19.86 -11.76 7.79
CA ALA A 26 18.49 -12.12 8.15
C ALA A 26 17.57 -10.93 8.53
N VAL A 27 16.34 -10.93 7.99
CA VAL A 27 15.28 -10.03 8.43
C VAL A 27 14.80 -10.49 9.80
N THR A 28 14.86 -9.61 10.78
CA THR A 28 14.51 -9.87 12.19
C THR A 28 13.60 -8.78 12.72
N ALA A 29 13.02 -9.00 13.91
CA ALA A 29 12.20 -7.98 14.58
C ALA A 29 12.95 -6.65 14.79
N GLY A 30 14.27 -6.70 14.99
CA GLY A 30 15.11 -5.52 15.22
C GLY A 30 15.41 -4.68 13.96
N ASN A 31 15.25 -5.24 12.75
CA ASN A 31 15.66 -4.55 11.52
C ASN A 31 14.60 -4.49 10.41
N VAL A 32 13.49 -5.23 10.51
CA VAL A 32 12.49 -5.33 9.43
C VAL A 32 11.89 -3.99 9.04
N TRP A 33 11.57 -3.13 10.00
CA TRP A 33 10.97 -1.82 9.71
C TRP A 33 11.98 -0.86 9.08
N GLY A 34 13.25 -0.90 9.50
CA GLY A 34 14.30 -0.11 8.87
C GLY A 34 14.58 -0.55 7.43
N ARG A 35 14.56 -1.86 7.17
CA ARG A 35 14.68 -2.41 5.81
C ARG A 35 13.49 -2.03 4.93
N TYR A 36 12.27 -2.19 5.44
CA TYR A 36 11.09 -1.81 4.69
C TYR A 36 11.02 -0.29 4.42
N ASP A 37 11.43 0.54 5.39
CA ASP A 37 11.56 1.99 5.19
C ASP A 37 12.57 2.32 4.09
N ALA A 38 13.75 1.70 4.11
CA ALA A 38 14.77 1.89 3.08
C ALA A 38 14.29 1.44 1.69
N LEU A 39 13.61 0.29 1.60
CA LEU A 39 13.00 -0.19 0.37
C LEU A 39 11.99 0.82 -0.18
N LEU A 40 11.05 1.29 0.66
CA LEU A 40 10.03 2.27 0.27
C LEU A 40 10.66 3.57 -0.22
N ARG A 41 11.67 4.11 0.47
CA ARG A 41 12.39 5.31 0.03
C ARG A 41 13.08 5.14 -1.32
N ALA A 42 13.57 3.94 -1.63
CA ALA A 42 14.24 3.68 -2.89
C ALA A 42 13.27 3.66 -4.08
N VAL A 43 12.04 3.16 -3.87
CA VAL A 43 11.10 2.83 -4.95
C VAL A 43 9.90 3.79 -5.05
N VAL A 44 9.54 4.52 -4.00
CA VAL A 44 8.46 5.52 -4.08
C VAL A 44 9.00 6.81 -4.70
N ARG A 45 8.40 7.26 -5.80
CA ARG A 45 8.83 8.45 -6.56
C ARG A 45 7.64 9.35 -6.86
N GLY A 46 7.64 10.55 -6.27
CA GLY A 46 6.50 11.45 -6.36
C GLY A 46 5.23 10.76 -5.86
N ASN A 47 4.20 10.68 -6.71
CA ASN A 47 2.93 10.02 -6.40
C ASN A 47 2.86 8.56 -6.87
N GLY A 48 3.93 8.02 -7.45
CA GLY A 48 3.98 6.67 -8.03
C GLY A 48 5.05 5.78 -7.41
N VAL A 49 5.13 4.56 -7.94
CA VAL A 49 6.11 3.55 -7.54
C VAL A 49 6.96 3.15 -8.75
N ASP A 50 8.27 3.12 -8.58
CA ASP A 50 9.24 2.55 -9.50
C ASP A 50 9.17 1.02 -9.42
N TYR A 51 8.24 0.45 -10.19
CA TYR A 51 8.05 -1.00 -10.23
C TYR A 51 9.19 -1.76 -10.91
N ALA A 52 9.99 -1.10 -11.75
CA ALA A 52 11.19 -1.70 -12.33
C ALA A 52 12.28 -1.87 -11.26
N GLY A 53 12.58 -0.80 -10.52
CA GLY A 53 13.49 -0.82 -9.38
C GLY A 53 13.04 -1.77 -8.27
N LEU A 54 11.72 -1.82 -7.99
CA LEU A 54 11.15 -2.76 -7.03
C LEU A 54 11.38 -4.22 -7.42
N ARG A 55 11.22 -4.57 -8.71
CA ARG A 55 11.49 -5.93 -9.21
C ARG A 55 12.96 -6.32 -9.05
N GLY A 56 13.88 -5.38 -9.26
CA GLY A 56 15.30 -5.58 -8.95
C GLY A 56 15.59 -5.84 -7.46
N ARG A 57 14.66 -5.46 -6.57
CA ARG A 57 14.73 -5.65 -5.12
C ARG A 57 13.72 -6.68 -4.59
N LEU A 58 13.18 -7.54 -5.46
CA LEU A 58 12.12 -8.49 -5.07
C LEU A 58 12.58 -9.47 -3.98
N GLY A 59 13.87 -9.82 -3.92
CA GLY A 59 14.42 -10.64 -2.84
C GLY A 59 14.27 -9.98 -1.46
N GLU A 60 14.55 -8.68 -1.36
CA GLU A 60 14.38 -7.89 -0.13
C GLU A 60 12.91 -7.86 0.31
N LEU A 61 12.00 -7.58 -0.63
CA LEU A 61 10.56 -7.54 -0.36
C LEU A 61 10.01 -8.91 0.07
N ARG A 62 10.48 -10.01 -0.55
CA ARG A 62 10.11 -11.37 -0.16
C ARG A 62 10.57 -11.71 1.25
N ALA A 63 11.78 -11.30 1.63
CA ALA A 63 12.29 -11.51 2.98
C ALA A 63 11.47 -10.74 4.04
N ILE A 64 11.09 -9.49 3.74
CA ILE A 64 10.18 -8.69 4.58
C ILE A 64 8.81 -9.39 4.70
N HIS A 65 8.25 -9.84 3.58
CA HIS A 65 6.95 -10.52 3.56
C HIS A 65 6.98 -11.86 4.31
N ALA A 66 8.05 -12.63 4.20
CA ALA A 66 8.23 -13.85 4.99
C ALA A 66 8.24 -13.56 6.50
N TRP A 67 8.89 -12.46 6.93
CA TRP A 67 8.84 -12.03 8.33
C TRP A 67 7.42 -11.65 8.76
N LEU A 68 6.67 -10.92 7.93
CA LEU A 68 5.25 -10.61 8.18
C LEU A 68 4.38 -11.88 8.22
N GLY A 69 4.77 -12.95 7.51
CA GLY A 69 4.09 -14.25 7.59
C GLY A 69 4.22 -14.93 8.95
N GLU A 70 5.35 -14.78 9.63
CA GLU A 70 5.67 -15.46 10.89
C GLU A 70 5.52 -14.58 12.14
N ASN A 71 5.26 -13.27 11.97
CA ASN A 71 5.14 -12.31 13.07
C ASN A 71 3.89 -11.48 12.86
N GLY A 72 3.20 -11.14 13.95
CA GLY A 72 2.06 -10.26 13.89
C GLY A 72 1.24 -10.25 15.19
N PRO A 73 0.13 -9.48 15.21
CA PRO A 73 -0.72 -9.31 16.39
C PRO A 73 -1.24 -10.60 17.01
N THR A 74 -1.53 -11.62 16.20
CA THR A 74 -2.04 -12.92 16.66
C THR A 74 -0.90 -13.89 16.92
N ARG A 75 0.09 -13.94 16.02
CA ARG A 75 1.17 -14.93 16.02
C ARG A 75 2.23 -14.65 17.08
N THR A 76 2.55 -13.39 17.30
CA THR A 76 3.58 -12.91 18.25
C THR A 76 3.06 -11.74 19.08
N PRO A 77 1.98 -11.91 19.86
CA PRO A 77 1.22 -10.81 20.47
C PRO A 77 2.08 -9.94 21.41
N ALA A 78 3.08 -10.52 22.08
CA ALA A 78 3.98 -9.78 22.95
C ALA A 78 4.74 -8.65 22.21
N ALA A 79 5.12 -8.86 20.95
CA ALA A 79 5.79 -7.86 20.12
C ALA A 79 4.84 -6.77 19.59
N PHE A 80 3.51 -6.98 19.69
CA PHE A 80 2.47 -6.10 19.17
C PHE A 80 1.44 -5.75 20.25
N ALA A 81 1.91 -5.56 21.48
CA ALA A 81 1.06 -5.31 22.64
C ALA A 81 0.30 -3.96 22.57
N SER A 82 0.85 -2.94 21.91
CA SER A 82 0.20 -1.64 21.76
C SER A 82 -0.72 -1.57 20.54
N ALA A 83 -1.76 -0.74 20.61
CA ALA A 83 -2.65 -0.47 19.47
C ALA A 83 -1.87 0.09 18.27
N GLY A 84 -0.90 0.98 18.53
CA GLY A 84 -0.02 1.54 17.50
C GLY A 84 0.84 0.48 16.81
N ALA A 85 1.36 -0.49 17.54
CA ALA A 85 2.12 -1.61 16.96
C ALA A 85 1.25 -2.47 16.03
N ARG A 86 0.02 -2.81 16.45
CA ARG A 86 -0.93 -3.57 15.62
C ARG A 86 -1.34 -2.79 14.37
N LYS A 87 -1.65 -1.50 14.50
CA LYS A 87 -2.03 -0.64 13.38
C LYS A 87 -0.87 -0.50 12.38
N ALA A 88 0.33 -0.20 12.86
CA ALA A 88 1.52 -0.11 12.02
C ALA A 88 1.79 -1.43 11.27
N TYR A 89 1.67 -2.57 11.95
CA TYR A 89 1.81 -3.88 11.33
C TYR A 89 0.85 -4.07 10.15
N TRP A 90 -0.46 -3.88 10.36
CA TRP A 90 -1.45 -4.16 9.31
C TRP A 90 -1.35 -3.20 8.12
N LEU A 91 -1.07 -1.91 8.37
CA LEU A 91 -0.84 -0.94 7.30
C LEU A 91 0.40 -1.30 6.46
N ASN A 92 1.49 -1.69 7.12
CA ASN A 92 2.70 -2.13 6.42
C ASN A 92 2.48 -3.45 5.69
N ALA A 93 1.79 -4.41 6.31
CA ALA A 93 1.51 -5.72 5.74
C ALA A 93 0.66 -5.61 4.47
N TYR A 94 -0.40 -4.80 4.48
CA TYR A 94 -1.20 -4.53 3.28
C TYR A 94 -0.34 -3.94 2.17
N ASN A 95 0.36 -2.82 2.44
CA ASN A 95 1.14 -2.12 1.43
C ASN A 95 2.29 -3.00 0.87
N ALA A 96 2.99 -3.73 1.73
CA ALA A 96 4.05 -4.65 1.30
C ALA A 96 3.50 -5.79 0.44
N THR A 97 2.29 -6.28 0.77
CA THR A 97 1.63 -7.34 0.01
C THR A 97 1.17 -6.86 -1.36
N VAL A 98 0.63 -5.63 -1.47
CA VAL A 98 0.32 -5.02 -2.77
C VAL A 98 1.57 -4.89 -3.62
N LEU A 99 2.64 -4.31 -3.06
CA LEU A 99 3.93 -4.17 -3.74
C LEU A 99 4.47 -5.53 -4.22
N ARG A 100 4.41 -6.56 -3.37
CA ARG A 100 4.86 -7.92 -3.71
C ARG A 100 4.01 -8.50 -4.84
N GLY A 101 2.69 -8.31 -4.75
CA GLY A 101 1.75 -8.74 -5.77
C GLY A 101 2.07 -8.15 -7.14
N VAL A 102 2.34 -6.84 -7.22
CA VAL A 102 2.68 -6.15 -8.47
C VAL A 102 4.06 -6.55 -8.98
N ALA A 103 5.06 -6.66 -8.10
CA ALA A 103 6.42 -7.03 -8.47
C ALA A 103 6.50 -8.48 -9.01
N GLU A 104 5.69 -9.40 -8.48
CA GLU A 104 5.61 -10.79 -8.95
C GLU A 104 4.73 -10.96 -10.20
N ALA A 105 3.89 -9.98 -10.54
CA ALA A 105 3.09 -10.02 -11.76
C ALA A 105 3.93 -9.74 -13.03
N PRO A 106 3.51 -10.24 -14.21
CA PRO A 106 4.15 -9.93 -15.49
C PRO A 106 4.32 -8.44 -15.71
N THR A 107 5.42 -8.04 -16.33
CA THR A 107 5.71 -6.63 -16.68
C THR A 107 4.70 -6.04 -17.67
N SER A 108 3.90 -6.88 -18.33
CA SER A 108 2.78 -6.49 -19.19
C SER A 108 1.51 -6.12 -18.42
N MET A 109 1.45 -6.35 -17.10
CA MET A 109 0.31 -5.91 -16.29
C MET A 109 0.15 -4.39 -16.39
N ARG A 110 -1.06 -3.93 -16.69
CA ARG A 110 -1.40 -2.50 -16.77
C ARG A 110 -2.47 -2.07 -15.79
N ASN A 111 -3.33 -2.99 -15.35
CA ASN A 111 -4.47 -2.71 -14.50
C ASN A 111 -4.52 -3.73 -13.37
N VAL A 112 -4.42 -3.27 -12.12
CA VAL A 112 -4.33 -4.16 -10.95
C VAL A 112 -5.64 -4.89 -10.65
N LEU A 113 -6.78 -4.30 -11.00
CA LEU A 113 -8.10 -4.88 -10.75
C LEU A 113 -8.43 -6.00 -11.73
N THR A 114 -8.17 -5.78 -13.02
CA THR A 114 -8.58 -6.72 -14.08
C THR A 114 -7.49 -7.72 -14.47
N TYR A 115 -6.29 -7.58 -13.93
CA TYR A 115 -5.18 -8.51 -14.19
C TYR A 115 -5.51 -9.97 -13.82
N LEU A 116 -6.28 -10.17 -12.74
CA LEU A 116 -6.82 -11.47 -12.37
C LEU A 116 -8.35 -11.45 -12.46
N PRO A 117 -9.00 -12.56 -12.88
CA PRO A 117 -10.45 -12.67 -12.91
C PRO A 117 -11.10 -12.28 -11.58
N ASP A 118 -12.29 -11.68 -11.65
CA ASP A 118 -13.11 -11.33 -10.49
C ASP A 118 -12.39 -10.47 -9.44
N GLY A 119 -11.44 -9.61 -9.84
CA GLY A 119 -10.65 -8.82 -8.90
C GLY A 119 -9.72 -9.68 -8.04
N GLY A 120 -9.28 -10.81 -8.58
CA GLY A 120 -8.56 -11.86 -7.86
C GLY A 120 -7.26 -11.42 -7.21
N PHE A 121 -6.68 -10.30 -7.66
CA PHE A 121 -5.54 -9.65 -6.99
C PHE A 121 -5.85 -9.33 -5.52
N PHE A 122 -7.06 -8.82 -5.26
CA PHE A 122 -7.49 -8.43 -3.92
C PHE A 122 -8.31 -9.51 -3.22
N ARG A 123 -9.15 -10.24 -3.98
CA ARG A 123 -10.20 -11.11 -3.43
C ARG A 123 -9.89 -12.60 -3.40
N SER A 124 -8.97 -13.08 -4.23
CA SER A 124 -8.74 -14.52 -4.41
C SER A 124 -7.32 -14.95 -4.04
N ARG A 125 -6.32 -14.11 -4.33
CA ARG A 125 -4.92 -14.40 -4.02
C ARG A 125 -4.69 -14.33 -2.51
N ARG A 126 -4.18 -15.43 -1.95
CA ARG A 126 -3.88 -15.57 -0.53
C ARG A 126 -2.40 -15.36 -0.24
N TRP A 127 -2.14 -14.79 0.92
CA TRP A 127 -0.83 -14.45 1.42
C TRP A 127 -0.75 -14.85 2.89
N ARG A 128 0.37 -15.48 3.25
CA ARG A 128 0.71 -15.76 4.65
C ARG A 128 1.06 -14.45 5.36
N LEU A 129 0.25 -14.06 6.34
CA LEU A 129 0.43 -12.90 7.20
C LEU A 129 -0.03 -13.28 8.61
N ASP A 130 0.72 -12.88 9.65
CA ASP A 130 0.33 -13.12 11.04
C ASP A 130 -0.05 -14.60 11.30
N GLY A 131 0.71 -15.54 10.72
CA GLY A 131 0.49 -16.98 10.81
C GLY A 131 -0.73 -17.53 10.06
N ARG A 132 -1.42 -16.72 9.23
CA ARG A 132 -2.67 -17.08 8.55
C ARG A 132 -2.63 -16.79 7.05
N GLU A 133 -3.34 -17.59 6.26
CA GLU A 133 -3.56 -17.33 4.83
C GLU A 133 -4.75 -16.39 4.61
N MET A 134 -4.49 -15.17 4.14
CA MET A 134 -5.53 -14.15 3.94
C MET A 134 -5.36 -13.39 2.63
N THR A 135 -6.45 -12.80 2.16
CA THR A 135 -6.48 -11.94 0.97
C THR A 135 -6.26 -10.49 1.37
N LEU A 136 -5.90 -9.62 0.43
CA LEU A 136 -5.80 -8.17 0.69
C LEU A 136 -7.15 -7.59 1.15
N ASP A 137 -8.25 -8.07 0.57
CA ASP A 137 -9.61 -7.73 0.99
C ASP A 137 -9.86 -8.10 2.46
N ALA A 138 -9.42 -9.29 2.90
CA ALA A 138 -9.55 -9.70 4.29
C ALA A 138 -8.71 -8.85 5.24
N VAL A 139 -7.49 -8.45 4.84
CA VAL A 139 -6.67 -7.53 5.64
C VAL A 139 -7.43 -6.22 5.87
N GLU A 140 -7.92 -5.60 4.80
CA GLU A 140 -8.63 -4.32 4.89
C GLU A 140 -9.95 -4.43 5.66
N ASN A 141 -10.78 -5.41 5.32
CA ASN A 141 -12.16 -5.51 5.82
C ASN A 141 -12.33 -6.30 7.12
N ARG A 142 -11.28 -6.97 7.63
CA ARG A 142 -11.35 -7.72 8.90
C ARG A 142 -10.33 -7.27 9.93
N GLU A 143 -9.13 -6.86 9.49
CA GLU A 143 -8.01 -6.58 10.40
C GLU A 143 -7.74 -5.06 10.55
N VAL A 144 -8.15 -4.25 9.57
CA VAL A 144 -7.91 -2.80 9.57
C VAL A 144 -9.18 -2.01 9.89
N ARG A 145 -10.14 -1.97 8.97
CA ARG A 145 -11.32 -1.09 9.05
C ARG A 145 -12.15 -1.32 10.33
N PRO A 146 -12.64 -2.54 10.61
CA PRO A 146 -13.49 -2.77 11.79
C PRO A 146 -12.72 -2.82 13.11
N VAL A 147 -11.39 -2.88 13.08
CA VAL A 147 -10.55 -2.94 14.29
C VAL A 147 -10.13 -1.56 14.76
N PHE A 148 -9.78 -0.68 13.82
CA PHE A 148 -9.22 0.64 14.16
C PHE A 148 -10.23 1.78 14.07
N HIS A 149 -11.33 1.62 13.32
CA HIS A 149 -12.35 2.66 13.12
C HIS A 149 -11.75 4.02 12.74
N ASP A 150 -10.74 4.00 11.87
CA ASP A 150 -9.90 5.16 11.55
C ASP A 150 -9.96 5.46 10.05
N ALA A 151 -10.72 6.48 9.66
CA ALA A 151 -10.90 6.84 8.26
C ALA A 151 -9.60 7.22 7.54
N ARG A 152 -8.52 7.56 8.26
CA ARG A 152 -7.21 7.87 7.65
C ARG A 152 -6.60 6.66 6.94
N VAL A 153 -7.05 5.44 7.24
CA VAL A 153 -6.56 4.23 6.55
C VAL A 153 -6.82 4.27 5.05
N HIS A 154 -7.91 4.92 4.61
CA HIS A 154 -8.28 5.04 3.19
C HIS A 154 -7.31 5.87 2.36
N VAL A 155 -6.49 6.69 3.01
CA VAL A 155 -5.38 7.44 2.39
C VAL A 155 -4.01 6.90 2.79
N ALA A 156 -3.98 5.78 3.52
CA ALA A 156 -2.78 5.11 3.98
C ALA A 156 -2.49 3.81 3.23
N LEU A 157 -3.54 3.12 2.79
CA LEU A 157 -3.48 1.91 2.00
C LEU A 157 -3.36 2.26 0.52
N ASN A 158 -2.28 1.80 -0.12
CA ASN A 158 -2.08 1.96 -1.55
C ASN A 158 -2.36 0.63 -2.26
N CYS A 159 -3.38 0.63 -3.10
CA CYS A 159 -3.85 -0.49 -3.89
C CYS A 159 -3.17 -0.64 -5.26
N ALA A 160 -2.07 0.08 -5.51
CA ALA A 160 -1.34 0.16 -6.78
C ALA A 160 -2.11 0.76 -7.98
N ALA A 161 -3.36 1.21 -7.81
CA ALA A 161 -4.10 1.93 -8.85
C ALA A 161 -3.63 3.38 -8.97
N ARG A 162 -3.76 3.98 -10.16
CA ARG A 162 -3.36 5.35 -10.45
C ARG A 162 -4.18 6.37 -9.67
N SER A 163 -5.46 6.10 -9.45
CA SER A 163 -6.32 6.92 -8.59
C SER A 163 -6.18 6.62 -7.09
N CYS A 164 -5.36 5.64 -6.71
CA CYS A 164 -5.14 5.32 -5.30
C CYS A 164 -4.32 6.44 -4.63
N PRO A 165 -4.55 6.74 -3.34
CA PRO A 165 -3.72 7.69 -2.61
C PRO A 165 -2.24 7.32 -2.67
N PRO A 166 -1.32 8.31 -2.78
CA PRO A 166 0.10 8.04 -2.89
C PRO A 166 0.61 7.15 -1.76
N LEU A 167 1.48 6.20 -2.11
CA LEU A 167 2.15 5.38 -1.10
C LEU A 167 3.14 6.24 -0.31
N ARG A 168 3.13 6.13 1.02
CA ARG A 168 4.10 6.82 1.88
C ARG A 168 5.53 6.30 1.58
N PRO A 169 6.55 7.17 1.41
CA PRO A 169 7.93 6.79 1.19
C PRO A 169 8.63 6.38 2.51
N GLY A 170 8.02 5.44 3.25
CA GLY A 170 8.57 4.92 4.49
C GLY A 170 7.56 4.12 5.30
N ALA A 171 8.07 3.25 6.17
CA ALA A 171 7.24 2.33 6.95
C ALA A 171 6.47 3.06 8.08
N TYR A 172 5.30 2.52 8.43
CA TYR A 172 4.61 2.91 9.66
C TYR A 172 5.33 2.33 10.87
N THR A 173 5.46 3.12 11.94
CA THR A 173 6.10 2.68 13.18
C THR A 173 5.10 2.64 14.32
N ALA A 174 5.30 1.75 15.28
CA ALA A 174 4.39 1.60 16.42
C ALA A 174 4.16 2.91 17.19
N ALA A 175 5.22 3.70 17.38
CA ALA A 175 5.16 4.98 18.08
C ALA A 175 4.67 6.14 17.20
N GLY A 176 4.89 6.08 15.89
CA GLY A 176 4.62 7.19 14.98
C GLY A 176 3.32 7.08 14.19
N VAL A 177 2.66 5.91 14.16
CA VAL A 177 1.57 5.62 13.21
C VAL A 177 0.45 6.67 13.21
N GLU A 178 0.06 7.18 14.37
CA GLU A 178 -0.99 8.21 14.47
C GLU A 178 -0.57 9.52 13.78
N ALA A 179 0.63 10.02 14.09
CA ALA A 179 1.17 11.22 13.46
C ALA A 179 1.45 11.01 11.96
N GLN A 180 1.87 9.80 11.58
CA GLN A 180 2.11 9.44 10.17
C GLN A 180 0.81 9.41 9.36
N LEU A 181 -0.29 8.91 9.95
CA LEU A 181 -1.61 8.91 9.33
C LEU A 181 -2.18 10.33 9.21
N ASP A 182 -2.02 11.16 10.25
CA ASP A 182 -2.42 12.57 10.19
C ASP A 182 -1.67 13.33 9.09
N ALA A 183 -0.34 13.13 9.03
CA ALA A 183 0.48 13.76 8.00
C ALA A 183 0.06 13.33 6.58
N GLN A 184 -0.21 12.02 6.38
CA GLN A 184 -0.72 11.49 5.12
C GLN A 184 -2.08 12.08 4.75
N ALA A 185 -3.02 12.15 5.69
CA ALA A 185 -4.35 12.71 5.44
C ALA A 185 -4.29 14.20 5.09
N ARG A 186 -3.49 14.99 5.82
CA ARG A 186 -3.25 16.40 5.48
C ARG A 186 -2.59 16.54 4.11
N SER A 187 -1.56 15.75 3.83
CA SER A 187 -0.88 15.80 2.53
C SER A 187 -1.83 15.45 1.39
N TYR A 188 -2.61 14.39 1.52
CA TYR A 188 -3.57 13.96 0.51
C TYR A 188 -4.62 15.03 0.26
N VAL A 189 -5.31 15.51 1.32
CA VAL A 189 -6.41 16.47 1.20
C VAL A 189 -5.97 17.78 0.56
N ASN A 190 -4.75 18.24 0.84
CA ASN A 190 -4.24 19.52 0.34
C ASN A 190 -3.46 19.41 -0.98
N ALA A 191 -3.22 18.21 -1.49
CA ALA A 191 -2.55 18.05 -2.78
C ALA A 191 -3.48 18.45 -3.93
N ALA A 192 -2.90 19.10 -4.94
CA ALA A 192 -3.62 19.59 -6.10
C ALA A 192 -4.41 18.46 -6.78
N GLY A 193 -5.70 18.71 -7.04
CA GLY A 193 -6.57 17.74 -7.68
C GLY A 193 -7.06 16.60 -6.79
N ASN A 194 -6.79 16.56 -5.48
CA ASN A 194 -7.44 15.55 -4.61
C ASN A 194 -8.80 16.00 -4.08
N VAL A 195 -8.98 17.30 -3.85
CA VAL A 195 -10.26 17.90 -3.45
C VAL A 195 -10.53 19.11 -4.33
N GLU A 196 -11.61 19.03 -5.10
CA GLU A 196 -12.08 20.13 -5.95
C GLU A 196 -13.37 20.69 -5.34
N VAL A 197 -13.41 22.00 -5.11
CA VAL A 197 -14.59 22.66 -4.52
C VAL A 197 -15.16 23.66 -5.52
N ASP A 198 -16.44 23.51 -5.82
CA ASP A 198 -17.26 24.49 -6.54
C ASP A 198 -18.23 25.15 -5.55
N PRO A 199 -17.92 26.36 -5.05
CA PRO A 199 -18.80 27.06 -4.12
C PRO A 199 -20.13 27.49 -4.74
N ALA A 200 -20.15 27.82 -6.04
CA ALA A 200 -21.36 28.26 -6.72
C ALA A 200 -22.36 27.11 -6.86
N ALA A 201 -21.89 25.93 -7.27
CA ALA A 201 -22.69 24.72 -7.35
C ALA A 201 -22.84 23.98 -6.01
N ARG A 202 -22.26 24.51 -4.91
CA ARG A 202 -22.17 23.85 -3.59
C ARG A 202 -21.74 22.38 -3.71
N THR A 203 -20.71 22.11 -4.50
CA THR A 203 -20.26 20.75 -4.80
C THR A 203 -18.80 20.56 -4.40
N VAL A 204 -18.50 19.44 -3.76
CA VAL A 204 -17.14 18.99 -3.46
C VAL A 204 -16.89 17.70 -4.22
N ARG A 205 -15.91 17.70 -5.12
CA ARG A 205 -15.55 16.55 -5.94
C ARG A 205 -14.28 15.89 -5.41
N VAL A 206 -14.35 14.58 -5.14
CA VAL A 206 -13.27 13.77 -4.56
C VAL A 206 -13.09 12.43 -5.28
N ALA A 207 -12.11 11.64 -4.84
CA ALA A 207 -11.88 10.29 -5.37
C ALA A 207 -13.02 9.32 -5.01
N GLN A 208 -13.21 8.30 -5.85
CA GLN A 208 -14.24 7.26 -5.69
C GLN A 208 -14.17 6.49 -4.36
N ILE A 209 -12.98 6.39 -3.76
CA ILE A 209 -12.78 5.70 -2.47
C ILE A 209 -13.66 6.28 -1.35
N PHE A 210 -13.96 7.58 -1.40
CA PHE A 210 -14.82 8.23 -0.41
C PHE A 210 -16.28 7.81 -0.55
N GLU A 211 -16.71 7.33 -1.72
CA GLU A 211 -18.05 6.76 -1.92
C GLU A 211 -18.10 5.32 -1.42
N TRP A 212 -17.14 4.49 -1.84
CA TRP A 212 -17.10 3.06 -1.51
C TRP A 212 -17.00 2.84 0.00
N PHE A 213 -16.27 3.71 0.69
CA PHE A 213 -16.03 3.61 2.14
C PHE A 213 -16.73 4.72 2.92
N ARG A 214 -17.82 5.29 2.39
CA ARG A 214 -18.55 6.43 3.01
C ARG A 214 -18.90 6.20 4.48
N GLU A 215 -19.17 4.95 4.88
CA GLU A 215 -19.56 4.56 6.24
C GLU A 215 -18.44 4.72 7.26
N ASP A 216 -17.18 4.72 6.82
CA ASP A 216 -16.02 4.88 7.70
C ASP A 216 -15.74 6.36 8.04
N PHE A 217 -16.29 7.29 7.25
CA PHE A 217 -16.11 8.73 7.45
C PHE A 217 -17.17 9.28 8.40
N ALA A 218 -16.95 9.11 9.70
CA ALA A 218 -17.84 9.65 10.73
C ALA A 218 -18.08 11.16 10.54
N GLY A 219 -19.36 11.58 10.58
CA GLY A 219 -19.76 12.97 10.29
C GLY A 219 -19.78 13.33 8.80
N GLY A 220 -19.47 12.39 7.92
CA GLY A 220 -19.50 12.54 6.47
C GLY A 220 -18.16 12.97 5.86
N VAL A 221 -18.01 12.69 4.56
CA VAL A 221 -16.79 12.97 3.79
C VAL A 221 -16.39 14.44 3.87
N ALA A 222 -17.32 15.38 3.67
CA ALA A 222 -17.01 16.81 3.70
C ALA A 222 -16.48 17.29 5.06
N ALA A 223 -17.01 16.77 6.17
CA ALA A 223 -16.53 17.08 7.51
C ALA A 223 -15.12 16.52 7.74
N TRP A 224 -14.86 15.30 7.29
CA TRP A 224 -13.54 14.68 7.35
C TRP A 224 -12.51 15.49 6.55
N LEU A 225 -12.82 15.87 5.30
CA LEU A 225 -11.94 16.70 4.46
C LEU A 225 -11.62 18.03 5.15
N ARG A 226 -12.62 18.69 5.73
CA ARG A 226 -12.44 19.96 6.47
C ARG A 226 -11.47 19.81 7.64
N GLY A 227 -11.47 18.67 8.33
CA GLY A 227 -10.56 18.40 9.46
C GLY A 227 -9.08 18.35 9.08
N TYR A 228 -8.77 17.98 7.85
CA TYR A 228 -7.39 17.91 7.32
C TYR A 228 -7.03 19.02 6.34
N ALA A 229 -8.01 19.84 5.94
CA ALA A 229 -7.81 20.97 5.03
C ALA A 229 -6.98 22.10 5.68
N GLY A 230 -5.98 22.58 4.93
CA GLY A 230 -5.28 23.82 5.23
C GLY A 230 -6.17 25.04 4.97
N ALA A 231 -5.74 26.22 5.43
CA ALA A 231 -6.58 27.42 5.45
C ALA A 231 -7.27 27.76 4.10
N PRO A 232 -6.61 27.73 2.93
CA PRO A 232 -7.26 28.06 1.67
C PRO A 232 -8.37 27.08 1.28
N LEU A 233 -8.12 25.76 1.42
CA LEU A 233 -9.11 24.74 1.10
C LEU A 233 -10.26 24.76 2.12
N ARG A 234 -9.94 24.97 3.40
CA ARG A 234 -10.93 25.05 4.47
C ARG A 234 -11.93 26.19 4.23
N GLN A 235 -11.46 27.38 3.85
CA GLN A 235 -12.34 28.50 3.50
C GLN A 235 -13.27 28.17 2.33
N ARG A 236 -12.75 27.50 1.28
CA ARG A 236 -13.57 27.06 0.14
C ARG A 236 -14.62 26.03 0.55
N LEU A 237 -14.25 25.05 1.39
CA LEU A 237 -15.17 24.07 1.93
C LEU A 237 -16.25 24.73 2.79
N GLU A 238 -15.90 25.68 3.64
CA GLU A 238 -16.87 26.43 4.46
C GLU A 238 -17.81 27.27 3.60
N ALA A 239 -17.33 27.89 2.52
CA ALA A 239 -18.16 28.62 1.58
C ALA A 239 -19.16 27.70 0.85
N ALA A 240 -18.73 26.52 0.40
CA ALA A 240 -19.57 25.56 -0.33
C ALA A 240 -20.53 24.78 0.59
N CYS A 241 -20.01 24.29 1.72
CA CYS A 241 -20.66 23.30 2.58
C CYS A 241 -21.19 23.87 3.90
N GLY A 242 -20.82 25.09 4.27
CA GLY A 242 -21.09 25.67 5.58
C GLY A 242 -20.16 25.20 6.69
N ALA A 243 -20.31 25.81 7.86
CA ALA A 243 -19.47 25.55 9.03
C ALA A 243 -19.49 24.06 9.45
N ASP A 244 -20.66 23.42 9.33
CA ASP A 244 -20.84 22.01 9.69
C ASP A 244 -20.58 21.03 8.52
N ALA A 245 -20.15 21.55 7.37
CA ALA A 245 -19.91 20.80 6.14
C ALA A 245 -21.14 20.02 5.56
N GLY A 246 -22.36 20.33 6.01
CA GLY A 246 -23.57 19.58 5.64
C GLY A 246 -24.38 20.12 4.46
N ARG A 247 -24.01 21.27 3.87
CA ARG A 247 -24.82 21.95 2.83
C ARG A 247 -24.40 21.65 1.38
N CYS A 248 -23.30 20.94 1.18
CA CYS A 248 -22.78 20.66 -0.14
C CYS A 248 -23.04 19.22 -0.57
N THR A 249 -23.10 19.01 -1.89
CA THR A 249 -23.13 17.70 -2.49
C THR A 249 -21.69 17.18 -2.63
N VAL A 250 -21.45 15.94 -2.20
CA VAL A 250 -20.19 15.25 -2.48
C VAL A 250 -20.33 14.47 -3.79
N ALA A 251 -19.53 14.85 -4.78
CA ALA A 251 -19.43 14.19 -6.08
C ALA A 251 -18.16 13.35 -6.16
N TYR A 252 -18.20 12.26 -6.91
CA TYR A 252 -17.09 11.32 -7.01
C TYR A 252 -16.55 11.25 -8.44
N ARG A 253 -15.24 11.06 -8.55
CA ARG A 253 -14.55 10.94 -9.84
C ARG A 253 -14.38 9.49 -10.23
N PRO A 254 -14.41 9.17 -11.54
CA PRO A 254 -14.03 7.86 -12.03
C PRO A 254 -12.69 7.40 -11.49
N TYR A 255 -12.58 6.11 -11.19
CA TYR A 255 -11.39 5.52 -10.60
C TYR A 255 -10.53 4.82 -11.67
N ASP A 256 -9.33 5.34 -11.90
CA ASP A 256 -8.37 4.77 -12.84
C ASP A 256 -7.56 3.64 -12.16
N TRP A 257 -7.90 2.40 -12.53
CA TRP A 257 -7.26 1.17 -12.07
C TRP A 257 -5.95 0.83 -12.79
N ALA A 258 -5.49 1.66 -13.73
CA ALA A 258 -4.15 1.53 -14.28
C ALA A 258 -3.10 1.59 -13.18
N LEU A 259 -1.93 0.98 -13.37
CA LEU A 259 -0.89 1.00 -12.35
C LEU A 259 -0.39 2.42 -12.07
N ASN A 260 -0.16 2.75 -10.79
CA ASN A 260 0.49 3.98 -10.35
C ASN A 260 2.02 3.93 -10.54
N GLU A 261 2.46 3.60 -11.75
CA GLU A 261 3.88 3.57 -12.09
C GLU A 261 4.44 5.00 -12.10
N ALA A 262 5.59 5.17 -11.45
CA ALA A 262 6.34 6.43 -11.49
C ALA A 262 6.85 6.67 -12.93
N ARG A 263 6.71 7.92 -13.39
CA ARG A 263 7.25 8.38 -14.67
C ARG A 263 8.52 9.17 -14.47
#